data_AF-A0A9D8P232-F1
#
_entry.id   AF-A0A9D8P232-F1
#
_cell.length_a   1.000
_cell.length_b   1.000
_cell.length_c   1.000
_cell.angle_alpha   90.00
_cell.angle_beta   90.00
_cell.angle_gamma   90.00
#
_symmetry.space_group_name_H-M   'P 1'
#
loop_
_entity.id
_entity.type
_entity.pdbx_description
1 polymer ?
#
loop_
_entity_poly.entity_id
_entity_poly.type
_entity_poly.pdbx_seq_one_letter_code
_entity_poly.pdbx_strand_id
1 'polypeptide(L)' 'MVLAERLPSQGDSHKAYEFDKEEFNDIGWFHLDEILHDKSDPHMGRFIQKLKGGL' A
#
# COMPACT_ATOMS: atom_id res chain seq x y z
N MET A 1 8.57 -9.03 14.94
CA MET A 1 7.79 -10.12 14.30
C MET A 1 6.36 -10.02 14.84
N VAL A 2 5.53 -9.20 14.21
CA VAL A 2 4.10 -9.11 14.60
C VAL A 2 3.41 -10.31 13.99
N LEU A 3 2.81 -11.14 14.85
CA LEU A 3 2.01 -12.28 14.47
C LEU A 3 0.82 -11.78 13.64
N ALA A 4 0.89 -12.03 12.32
CA ALA A 4 -0.23 -11.86 11.41
C ALA A 4 -1.28 -12.94 11.70
N GLU A 5 -1.98 -12.82 12.84
CA GLU A 5 -3.15 -13.63 13.09
C GLU A 5 -4.28 -13.14 12.18
N ARG A 6 -4.41 -13.83 11.03
CA ARG A 6 -5.57 -13.85 10.12
C ARG A 6 -6.22 -12.48 9.89
N LEU A 7 -5.58 -11.66 9.07
CA LEU A 7 -6.37 -10.74 8.25
C LEU A 7 -7.27 -11.58 7.33
N PRO A 8 -8.60 -11.33 7.27
CA PRO A 8 -9.43 -11.94 6.24
C PRO A 8 -8.81 -11.68 4.87
N SER A 9 -9.02 -12.56 3.90
CA SER A 9 -8.45 -12.52 2.55
C SER A 9 -8.81 -11.27 1.72
N GLN A 10 -9.42 -10.26 2.33
CA GLN A 10 -9.77 -8.97 1.77
C GLN A 10 -9.55 -7.92 2.87
N GLY A 11 -8.73 -6.91 2.59
CA GLY A 11 -8.62 -5.74 3.47
C GLY A 11 -9.89 -4.87 3.39
N ASP A 12 -10.08 -4.01 4.39
CA ASP A 12 -11.26 -3.17 4.54
C ASP A 12 -10.84 -1.70 4.66
N SER A 13 -11.20 -0.87 3.68
CA SER A 13 -10.85 0.54 3.66
C SER A 13 -11.60 1.40 4.68
N HIS A 14 -12.66 0.87 5.30
CA HIS A 14 -13.41 1.55 6.35
C HIS A 14 -12.90 1.22 7.76
N LYS A 15 -11.99 0.26 7.88
CA LYS A 15 -11.42 -0.14 9.17
C LYS A 15 -10.22 0.73 9.53
N ALA A 16 -10.14 1.13 10.79
CA ALA A 16 -8.93 1.72 11.36
C ALA A 16 -7.88 0.61 11.62
N TYR A 17 -6.66 0.85 11.17
CA TYR A 17 -5.53 -0.07 11.35
C TYR A 17 -4.57 0.50 12.39
N GLU A 18 -4.11 -0.35 13.31
CA GLU A 18 -2.99 -0.04 14.17
C GLU A 18 -1.69 -0.33 13.42
N PHE A 19 -0.75 0.62 13.44
CA PHE A 19 0.53 0.52 12.76
C PHE A 19 1.64 1.16 13.59
N ASP A 20 2.87 0.74 13.32
CA ASP A 20 4.06 1.27 13.98
C ASP A 20 4.36 2.68 13.44
N LYS A 21 4.26 3.67 14.32
CA LYS A 21 4.51 5.09 14.00
C LYS A 21 5.99 5.47 14.03
N GLU A 22 6.85 4.61 14.56
CA GLU A 22 8.30 4.79 14.45
C GLU A 22 8.80 4.36 13.07
N GLU A 23 8.14 3.39 12.44
CA GLU A 23 8.47 2.91 11.09
C GLU A 23 7.72 3.67 9.98
N PHE A 24 6.43 3.97 10.17
CA PHE A 24 5.58 4.59 9.16
C PHE A 24 5.00 5.92 9.64
N ASN A 25 5.03 6.94 8.76
CA ASN A 25 4.37 8.21 9.04
C ASN A 25 2.83 8.08 9.04
N ASP A 26 2.29 7.31 8.10
CA ASP A 26 0.85 7.06 7.96
C ASP A 26 0.60 5.81 7.11
N ILE A 27 -0.61 5.27 7.18
CA ILE A 27 -1.09 4.18 6.31
C ILE A 27 -2.51 4.47 5.81
N GLY A 28 -2.83 3.99 4.62
CA GLY A 28 -4.16 4.18 4.04
C GLY A 28 -4.41 3.31 2.82
N TRP A 29 -5.69 3.21 2.47
CA TRP A 29 -6.14 2.62 1.21
C TRP A 29 -6.23 3.72 0.16
N PHE A 30 -5.78 3.42 -1.05
CA PHE A 30 -5.80 4.33 -2.18
C PHE A 30 -6.10 3.55 -3.46
N HIS A 31 -6.76 4.22 -4.40
CA HIS A 31 -6.84 3.75 -5.76
C HIS A 31 -5.46 3.86 -6.44
N LEU A 32 -5.21 2.99 -7.42
CA LEU A 32 -3.90 2.90 -8.07
C LEU A 32 -3.51 4.19 -8.82
N ASP A 33 -4.50 4.96 -9.25
CA ASP A 33 -4.34 6.27 -9.89
C ASP A 33 -4.06 7.42 -8.92
N GLU A 34 -4.28 7.23 -7.61
CA GLU A 34 -3.93 8.22 -6.59
C GLU A 34 -2.44 8.18 -6.20
N ILE A 35 -1.71 7.16 -6.66
CA ILE A 35 -0.29 7.00 -6.35
C ILE A 35 0.54 7.99 -7.18
N LEU A 36 1.09 8.99 -6.48
CA LEU A 36 2.08 9.95 -7.00
C LEU A 36 3.46 9.29 -7.17
N HIS A 37 3.53 8.25 -7.99
CA HIS A 37 4.73 7.45 -8.24
C HIS A 37 5.85 8.26 -8.91
N ASP A 38 5.51 9.36 -9.60
CA ASP A 38 6.42 10.33 -10.20
C ASP A 38 7.17 11.19 -9.17
N LYS A 39 6.57 11.37 -7.98
CA LYS A 39 7.16 12.11 -6.85
C LYS A 39 7.73 11.20 -5.76
N SER A 40 7.65 9.89 -5.98
CA SER A 40 8.09 8.85 -5.04
C SER A 40 9.43 8.27 -5.51
N ASP A 41 9.73 7.04 -5.12
CA ASP A 41 10.89 6.30 -5.62
C ASP A 41 10.92 6.29 -7.17
N PRO A 42 12.06 6.61 -7.83
CA PRO A 42 12.15 6.67 -9.29
C PRO A 42 11.78 5.37 -10.01
N HIS A 43 11.86 4.23 -9.33
CA HIS A 43 11.49 2.93 -9.85
C HIS A 43 10.02 2.57 -9.60
N MET A 44 9.26 3.35 -8.84
CA MET A 44 7.88 3.04 -8.47
C MET A 44 7.00 2.84 -9.71
N GLY A 45 7.21 3.62 -10.77
CA GLY A 45 6.46 3.53 -12.03
C GLY A 45 6.46 2.13 -12.65
N ARG A 46 7.59 1.39 -12.62
CA ARG A 46 7.66 0.04 -13.19
C ARG A 46 6.79 -0.96 -12.44
N PHE A 47 6.62 -0.76 -11.12
CA PHE A 47 5.79 -1.62 -10.29
C PHE A 47 4.31 -1.34 -10.55
N ILE A 48 3.94 -0.06 -10.68
CA ILE A 48 2.58 0.35 -11.07
C ILE A 48 2.21 -0.23 -12.43
N GLN A 49 3.11 -0.19 -13.42
CA GLN A 49 2.88 -0.78 -14.74
C GLN A 49 2.60 -2.28 -14.66
N LYS A 50 3.41 -3.03 -13.90
CA LYS A 50 3.19 -4.47 -13.67
C LYS A 50 1.83 -4.74 -13.01
N LEU A 51 1.45 -3.95 -12.02
CA LEU A 51 0.16 -4.09 -11.33
C LEU A 51 -1.03 -3.82 -12.26
N LYS A 52 -0.88 -2.90 -13.22
CA LYS A 52 -1.89 -2.63 -14.26
C LYS A 52 -1.99 -3.73 -15.32
N GLY A 53 -1.16 -4.77 -15.26
CA GLY A 53 -1.10 -5.83 -16.28
C GLY A 53 -0.41 -5.39 -17.57
N GLY A 54 0.33 -4.27 -17.54
CA GLY A 54 1.15 -3.82 -18.66
C GLY A 54 2.53 -4.47 -18.62
N LEU A 55 2.81 -5.34 -19.58
CA LEU A 55 4.15 -5.84 -19.92
C LEU A 55 4.51 -5.35 -21.31
#